data_AF-A0A969HLN0-F1
#
_entry.id   AF-A0A969HLN0-F1
#
_cell.length_a   1.000
_cell.length_b   1.000
_cell.length_c   1.000
_cell.angle_alpha   90.00
_cell.angle_beta   90.00
_cell.angle_gamma   90.00
#
_symmetry.space_group_name_H-M   'P 1'
#
loop_
_entity.id
_entity.type
_entity.pdbx_description
1 polymer ?
#
loop_
_entity_poly.entity_id
_entity_poly.type
_entity_poly.pdbx_seq_one_letter_code
_entity_poly.pdbx_strand_id
1 'polypeptide(L)'
;MMLVGDLIAGQSASIPREQVKAMWASFNQNIQRPLQEAGIPIGVGLGNHDADPNVPIDREEAEIYWKNNAPALNYVDSTHFPFYHAFTAVDGQLFCIALDGVNATNTNDDVLAWVETMLQTPEAQNASLRFIFSHLPLFRLQQPLQRPRRHSTEKLRIAGALPTVQGADLCRCAPRCLLSRSPPGH
;
A
#
# COMPACT_ATOMS: atom_id res chain seq x y z
N MET A 1 -12.39 -7.07 -3.08
CA MET A 1 -11.01 -7.50 -2.74
C MET A 1 -10.07 -6.34 -2.92
N MET A 2 -8.97 -6.26 -2.15
CA MET A 2 -7.97 -5.18 -2.27
C MET A 2 -6.64 -5.80 -2.72
N LEU A 3 -6.09 -5.30 -3.83
CA LEU A 3 -4.76 -5.63 -4.32
C LEU A 3 -3.85 -4.42 -4.09
N VAL A 4 -2.82 -4.57 -3.26
CA VAL A 4 -2.03 -3.43 -2.74
C VAL A 4 -0.64 -3.32 -3.37
N GLY A 5 -0.51 -3.71 -4.64
CA GLY A 5 0.72 -3.67 -5.42
C GLY A 5 1.48 -4.99 -5.53
N ASP A 6 2.53 -4.97 -6.34
CA ASP A 6 3.35 -6.11 -6.77
C ASP A 6 2.51 -7.25 -7.38
N LEU A 7 1.71 -6.88 -8.38
CA LEU A 7 0.80 -7.74 -9.11
C LEU A 7 1.52 -8.53 -10.22
N ILE A 8 2.54 -7.91 -10.80
CA ILE A 8 3.50 -8.53 -11.71
C ILE A 8 4.92 -8.41 -11.16
N ALA A 9 5.88 -9.06 -11.81
CA ALA A 9 7.28 -9.09 -11.38
C ALA A 9 8.18 -8.24 -12.31
N GLY A 10 7.81 -6.99 -12.54
CA GLY A 10 8.64 -6.00 -13.24
C GLY A 10 9.77 -5.46 -12.35
N GLN A 11 10.10 -4.18 -12.53
CA GLN A 11 11.15 -3.41 -11.86
C GLN A 11 12.58 -3.69 -12.36
N SER A 12 12.75 -3.92 -13.66
CA SER A 12 14.10 -4.01 -14.21
C SER A 12 14.15 -3.49 -15.64
N ALA A 13 15.08 -2.55 -15.88
CA ALA A 13 15.36 -2.01 -17.21
C ALA A 13 15.90 -3.07 -18.21
N SER A 14 16.32 -4.25 -17.72
CA SER A 14 16.72 -5.36 -18.59
C SER A 14 15.54 -6.20 -19.10
N ILE A 15 14.34 -6.05 -18.53
CA ILE A 15 13.14 -6.77 -18.97
C ILE A 15 12.60 -6.07 -20.22
N PRO A 16 12.45 -6.77 -21.36
CA PRO A 16 11.87 -6.18 -22.56
C PRO A 16 10.39 -5.85 -22.35
N ARG A 17 9.90 -4.78 -22.98
CA ARG A 17 8.48 -4.36 -22.94
C ARG A 17 7.49 -5.50 -23.25
N GLU A 18 7.79 -6.35 -24.24
CA GLU A 18 6.93 -7.49 -24.56
C GLU A 18 6.80 -8.50 -23.43
N GLN A 19 7.84 -8.64 -22.60
CA GLN A 19 7.78 -9.48 -21.41
C GLN A 19 6.91 -8.85 -20.31
N VAL A 20 7.00 -7.53 -20.11
CA VAL A 20 6.11 -6.78 -19.18
C VAL A 20 4.64 -6.92 -19.62
N LYS A 21 4.36 -6.76 -20.92
CA LYS A 21 3.02 -7.00 -21.50
C LYS A 21 2.53 -8.43 -21.28
N ALA A 22 3.42 -9.42 -21.46
CA ALA A 22 3.09 -10.82 -21.20
C ALA A 22 2.78 -11.08 -19.72
N MET A 23 3.46 -10.40 -18.80
CA MET A 23 3.15 -10.47 -17.36
C MET A 23 1.76 -9.92 -17.07
N TRP A 24 1.41 -8.74 -17.59
CA TRP A 24 0.06 -8.18 -17.44
C TRP A 24 -1.02 -9.05 -18.07
N ALA A 25 -0.77 -9.62 -19.25
CA ALA A 25 -1.68 -10.57 -19.89
C ALA A 25 -1.90 -11.83 -19.02
N SER A 26 -0.83 -12.34 -18.42
CA SER A 26 -0.90 -13.47 -17.48
C SER A 26 -1.67 -13.12 -16.21
N PHE A 27 -1.40 -11.96 -15.62
CA PHE A 27 -2.15 -11.46 -14.46
C PHE A 27 -3.66 -11.36 -14.77
N ASN A 28 -4.01 -10.81 -15.94
CA ASN A 28 -5.39 -10.71 -16.36
C ASN A 28 -6.06 -12.08 -16.48
N GLN A 29 -5.41 -13.00 -17.18
CA GLN A 29 -5.93 -14.34 -17.45
C GLN A 29 -6.16 -15.14 -16.17
N ASN A 30 -5.25 -15.02 -15.20
CA ASN A 30 -5.19 -15.92 -14.05
C ASN A 30 -5.78 -15.31 -12.77
N ILE A 31 -5.85 -13.98 -12.66
CA ILE A 31 -6.30 -13.29 -11.43
C ILE A 31 -7.49 -12.38 -11.72
N GLN A 32 -7.30 -11.34 -12.54
CA GLN A 32 -8.30 -10.28 -12.67
C GLN A 32 -9.59 -10.79 -13.32
N ARG A 33 -9.50 -11.47 -14.48
CA ARG A 33 -10.69 -11.97 -15.18
C ARG A 33 -11.46 -12.99 -14.34
N PRO A 34 -10.84 -14.01 -13.71
CA PRO A 34 -11.57 -14.92 -12.82
C PRO A 34 -12.32 -14.21 -11.67
N LEU A 35 -11.72 -13.17 -11.09
CA LEU A 35 -12.37 -12.38 -10.03
C LEU A 35 -13.54 -11.55 -10.57
N GLN A 36 -13.38 -10.95 -11.76
CA GLN A 36 -14.46 -10.22 -12.43
C GLN A 36 -15.62 -11.16 -12.80
N GLU A 37 -15.34 -12.33 -13.35
CA GLU A 37 -16.34 -13.36 -13.70
C GLU A 37 -17.08 -13.88 -12.45
N ALA A 38 -16.41 -13.91 -11.30
CA ALA A 38 -17.01 -14.22 -10.01
C ALA A 38 -17.79 -13.04 -9.38
N GLY A 39 -17.85 -11.88 -10.04
CA GLY A 39 -18.52 -10.68 -9.52
C GLY A 39 -17.81 -10.04 -8.33
N ILE A 40 -16.51 -10.27 -8.16
CA ILE A 40 -15.70 -9.75 -7.05
C ILE A 40 -14.98 -8.47 -7.53
N PRO A 41 -15.44 -7.26 -7.12
CA PRO A 41 -14.74 -6.03 -7.47
C PRO A 41 -13.37 -5.96 -6.79
N ILE A 42 -12.40 -5.38 -7.51
CA ILE A 42 -11.02 -5.23 -7.06
C ILE A 42 -10.70 -3.74 -6.91
N GLY A 43 -10.39 -3.30 -5.70
CA GLY A 43 -9.66 -2.06 -5.48
C GLY A 43 -8.17 -2.31 -5.68
N VAL A 44 -7.52 -1.53 -6.54
CA VAL A 44 -6.11 -1.73 -6.91
C VAL A 44 -5.23 -0.58 -6.40
N GLY A 45 -4.02 -0.92 -5.98
CA GLY A 45 -2.88 -0.03 -5.86
C GLY A 45 -1.68 -0.68 -6.58
N LEU A 46 -0.72 0.14 -6.99
CA LEU A 46 0.46 -0.32 -7.73
C LEU A 46 1.71 -0.33 -6.84
N GLY A 47 2.48 -1.40 -6.97
CA GLY A 47 3.77 -1.62 -6.32
C GLY A 47 4.95 -1.23 -7.20
N ASN A 48 6.16 -1.33 -6.65
CA ASN A 48 7.36 -0.99 -7.40
C ASN A 48 7.64 -2.02 -8.49
N HIS A 49 7.19 -3.26 -8.33
CA HIS A 49 7.23 -4.24 -9.41
C HIS A 49 6.21 -3.99 -10.52
N ASP A 50 5.20 -3.14 -10.27
CA ASP A 50 4.19 -2.80 -11.26
C ASP A 50 4.50 -1.51 -12.01
N ALA A 51 5.01 -0.48 -11.31
CA ALA A 51 5.04 0.88 -11.83
C ALA A 51 6.10 1.80 -11.19
N ASP A 52 7.30 1.28 -10.89
CA ASP A 52 8.42 2.10 -10.39
C ASP A 52 8.68 3.31 -11.33
N PRO A 53 8.66 4.56 -10.82
CA PRO A 53 8.91 5.74 -11.65
C PRO A 53 10.29 5.75 -12.33
N ASN A 54 11.25 5.00 -11.81
CA ASN A 54 12.59 4.87 -12.39
C ASN A 54 12.67 3.82 -13.49
N VAL A 55 11.59 3.08 -13.74
CA VAL A 55 11.48 2.09 -14.83
C VAL A 55 10.27 2.48 -15.71
N PRO A 56 10.44 3.41 -16.66
CA PRO A 56 9.32 3.99 -17.43
C PRO A 56 8.46 2.95 -18.15
N ILE A 57 9.06 1.86 -18.63
CA ILE A 57 8.35 0.79 -19.34
C ILE A 57 7.30 0.14 -18.42
N ASP A 58 7.62 -0.15 -17.16
CA ASP A 58 6.67 -0.78 -16.23
C ASP A 58 5.50 0.17 -15.96
N ARG A 59 5.81 1.44 -15.70
CA ARG A 59 4.82 2.47 -15.41
C ARG A 59 3.87 2.73 -16.59
N GLU A 60 4.41 2.83 -17.81
CA GLU A 60 3.63 3.00 -19.04
C GLU A 60 2.71 1.80 -19.29
N GLU A 61 3.23 0.57 -19.19
CA GLU A 61 2.44 -0.63 -19.47
C GLU A 61 1.39 -0.88 -18.38
N ALA A 62 1.66 -0.52 -17.11
CA ALA A 62 0.66 -0.54 -16.05
C ALA A 62 -0.49 0.43 -16.33
N GLU A 63 -0.18 1.66 -16.77
CA GLU A 63 -1.19 2.65 -17.14
C GLU A 63 -2.06 2.16 -18.30
N ILE A 64 -1.43 1.65 -19.36
CA ILE A 64 -2.13 1.08 -20.52
C ILE A 64 -3.02 -0.09 -20.09
N TYR A 65 -2.49 -1.01 -19.30
CA TYR A 65 -3.23 -2.17 -18.82
C TYR A 65 -4.48 -1.74 -18.04
N TRP A 66 -4.32 -0.93 -17.01
CA TRP A 66 -5.42 -0.59 -16.12
C TRP A 66 -6.45 0.33 -16.77
N LYS A 67 -6.05 1.27 -17.64
CA LYS A 67 -7.02 2.09 -18.40
C LYS A 67 -7.95 1.24 -19.28
N ASN A 68 -7.44 0.13 -19.80
CA ASN A 68 -8.23 -0.81 -20.62
C ASN A 68 -8.97 -1.86 -19.79
N ASN A 69 -8.63 -2.03 -18.51
CA ASN A 69 -9.16 -3.07 -17.63
C ASN A 69 -9.61 -2.48 -16.28
N ALA A 70 -10.17 -1.27 -16.29
CA ALA A 70 -10.60 -0.60 -15.08
C ALA A 70 -11.69 -1.44 -14.36
N PRO A 71 -11.51 -1.76 -13.06
CA PRO A 71 -12.53 -2.49 -12.31
C PRO A 71 -13.83 -1.69 -12.21
N ALA A 72 -14.98 -2.39 -12.19
CA ALA A 72 -16.27 -1.78 -11.94
C ALA A 72 -16.42 -1.41 -10.45
N LEU A 73 -15.85 -0.26 -10.09
CA LEU A 73 -15.95 0.33 -8.75
C LEU A 73 -16.85 1.56 -8.79
N ASN A 74 -17.40 1.91 -7.63
CA ASN A 74 -18.08 3.18 -7.43
C ASN A 74 -17.03 4.27 -7.19
N TYR A 75 -16.39 4.74 -8.26
CA TYR A 75 -15.37 5.78 -8.17
C TYR A 75 -15.96 7.09 -7.67
N VAL A 76 -15.30 7.67 -6.66
CA VAL A 76 -15.51 9.06 -6.22
C VAL A 76 -14.64 9.98 -7.07
N ASP A 77 -13.40 9.56 -7.32
CA ASP A 77 -12.48 10.24 -8.23
C ASP A 77 -11.56 9.18 -8.87
N SER A 78 -11.47 9.20 -10.21
CA SER A 78 -10.59 8.33 -11.00
C SER A 78 -9.69 9.11 -11.97
N THR A 79 -9.57 10.43 -11.78
CA THR A 79 -8.87 11.34 -12.69
C THR A 79 -7.38 10.98 -12.84
N HIS A 80 -6.82 10.33 -11.83
CA HIS A 80 -5.42 9.90 -11.77
C HIS A 80 -5.25 8.37 -11.76
N PHE A 81 -6.31 7.63 -12.12
CA PHE A 81 -6.28 6.19 -12.25
C PHE A 81 -5.26 5.76 -13.34
N PRO A 82 -4.41 4.74 -13.10
CA PRO A 82 -4.45 3.80 -11.97
C PRO A 82 -3.56 4.15 -10.77
N PHE A 83 -2.89 5.30 -10.79
CA PHE A 83 -1.85 5.62 -9.81
C PHE A 83 -2.44 6.02 -8.46
N TYR A 84 -3.42 6.92 -8.44
CA TYR A 84 -4.20 7.19 -7.24
C TYR A 84 -5.64 7.51 -7.60
N HIS A 85 -6.54 7.08 -6.73
CA HIS A 85 -7.98 7.19 -6.97
C HIS A 85 -8.76 6.94 -5.68
N ALA A 86 -10.00 7.42 -5.64
CA ALA A 86 -10.92 7.22 -4.54
C ALA A 86 -12.18 6.50 -5.02
N PHE A 87 -12.70 5.59 -4.20
CA PHE A 87 -13.91 4.84 -4.50
C PHE A 87 -14.64 4.42 -3.23
N THR A 88 -15.91 4.03 -3.38
CA THR A 88 -16.69 3.43 -2.31
C THR A 88 -16.94 1.94 -2.57
N ALA A 89 -17.13 1.20 -1.48
CA ALA A 89 -17.47 -0.21 -1.46
C ALA A 89 -18.46 -0.50 -0.32
N VAL A 90 -19.05 -1.70 -0.33
CA VAL A 90 -20.01 -2.14 0.71
C VAL A 90 -21.16 -1.13 0.84
N ASP A 91 -21.84 -0.86 -0.28
CA ASP A 91 -22.98 0.07 -0.35
C ASP A 91 -22.70 1.46 0.24
N GLY A 92 -21.49 1.98 0.02
CA GLY A 92 -21.07 3.29 0.50
C GLY A 92 -20.54 3.31 1.95
N GLN A 93 -20.57 2.18 2.67
CA GLN A 93 -20.10 2.12 4.05
C GLN A 93 -18.58 2.16 4.16
N LEU A 94 -17.86 1.74 3.11
CA LEU A 94 -16.41 1.78 3.04
C LEU A 94 -15.98 2.80 1.99
N PHE A 95 -15.25 3.83 2.42
CA PHE A 95 -14.56 4.75 1.53
C PHE A 95 -13.07 4.37 1.45
N CYS A 96 -12.55 4.27 0.24
CA CYS A 96 -11.17 3.85 -0.02
C CYS A 96 -10.40 4.88 -0.84
N ILE A 97 -9.14 5.09 -0.48
CA ILE A 97 -8.15 5.80 -1.30
C ILE A 97 -6.99 4.85 -1.58
N ALA A 98 -6.70 4.63 -2.85
CA ALA A 98 -5.45 4.03 -3.29
C ALA A 98 -4.44 5.14 -3.60
N LEU A 99 -3.23 5.03 -3.07
CA LEU A 99 -2.12 5.94 -3.36
C LEU A 99 -1.01 5.20 -4.10
N ASP A 100 -0.42 5.86 -5.10
CA ASP A 100 0.83 5.44 -5.72
C ASP A 100 1.96 5.76 -4.74
N GLY A 101 2.16 4.83 -3.80
CA GLY A 101 3.17 4.94 -2.75
C GLY A 101 4.59 4.60 -3.22
N VAL A 102 4.79 4.19 -4.47
CA VAL A 102 6.11 3.84 -5.02
C VAL A 102 6.78 5.05 -5.65
N ASN A 103 5.99 6.04 -6.03
CA ASN A 103 6.49 7.35 -6.35
C ASN A 103 6.68 8.22 -5.10
N ALA A 104 7.95 8.43 -4.72
CA ALA A 104 8.33 9.31 -3.61
C ALA A 104 7.85 10.77 -3.80
N THR A 105 7.47 11.18 -5.02
CA THR A 105 6.88 12.51 -5.27
C THR A 105 5.38 12.56 -5.00
N ASN A 106 4.72 11.45 -4.68
CA ASN A 106 3.28 11.45 -4.34
C ASN A 106 3.01 11.78 -2.87
N THR A 107 4.03 12.23 -2.15
CA THR A 107 3.89 13.05 -0.94
C THR A 107 4.11 14.54 -1.23
N ASN A 108 4.06 14.97 -2.50
CA ASN A 108 4.02 16.39 -2.84
C ASN A 108 2.67 16.98 -2.42
N ASP A 109 2.67 18.30 -2.17
CA ASP A 109 1.54 19.04 -1.62
C ASP A 109 0.24 18.82 -2.43
N ASP A 110 0.33 18.61 -3.74
CA ASP A 110 -0.82 18.36 -4.62
C ASP A 110 -1.56 17.05 -4.29
N VAL A 111 -0.83 15.96 -4.06
CA VAL A 111 -1.46 14.67 -3.74
C VAL A 111 -2.05 14.70 -2.33
N LEU A 112 -1.37 15.36 -1.39
CA LEU A 112 -1.89 15.56 -0.03
C LEU A 112 -3.15 16.43 -0.04
N ALA A 113 -3.16 17.53 -0.80
CA ALA A 113 -4.33 18.39 -0.97
C ALA A 113 -5.49 17.64 -1.65
N TRP A 114 -5.18 16.77 -2.62
CA TRP A 114 -6.18 15.90 -3.23
C TRP A 114 -6.74 14.90 -2.21
N VAL A 115 -5.90 14.25 -1.39
CA VAL A 115 -6.38 13.36 -0.30
C VAL A 115 -7.25 14.11 0.69
N GLU A 116 -6.86 15.31 1.10
CA GLU A 116 -7.66 16.16 1.99
C GLU A 116 -9.02 16.48 1.36
N THR A 117 -9.04 16.85 0.08
CA THR A 117 -10.27 17.09 -0.68
C THR A 117 -11.16 15.84 -0.71
N MET A 118 -10.58 14.68 -1.01
CA MET A 118 -11.28 13.40 -1.03
C MET A 118 -11.88 13.05 0.33
N LEU A 119 -11.17 13.34 1.42
CA LEU A 119 -11.66 13.11 2.78
C LEU A 119 -12.80 14.05 3.17
N GLN A 120 -12.98 15.20 2.50
CA GLN A 120 -14.11 16.11 2.72
C GLN A 120 -15.34 15.78 1.86
N THR A 121 -15.26 14.82 0.94
CA THR A 121 -16.39 14.42 0.11
C THR A 121 -17.54 13.85 0.96
N PRO A 122 -18.82 14.02 0.54
CA PRO A 122 -19.95 13.38 1.19
C PRO A 122 -19.78 11.86 1.32
N GLU A 123 -19.20 11.21 0.32
CA GLU A 123 -18.88 9.79 0.30
C GLU A 123 -17.95 9.41 1.45
N ALA A 124 -16.87 10.17 1.66
CA ALA A 124 -15.95 9.94 2.77
C ALA A 124 -16.54 10.26 4.14
N GLN A 125 -17.32 11.34 4.24
CA GLN A 125 -17.92 11.79 5.51
C GLN A 125 -19.06 10.88 5.98
N ASN A 126 -19.81 10.29 5.05
CA ASN A 126 -20.91 9.37 5.36
C ASN A 126 -20.46 7.91 5.50
N ALA A 127 -19.26 7.55 5.02
CA ALA A 127 -18.73 6.20 5.16
C ALA A 127 -18.47 5.85 6.64
N SER A 128 -18.84 4.62 7.00
CA SER A 128 -18.58 4.07 8.34
C SER A 128 -17.09 3.81 8.58
N LEU A 129 -16.34 3.49 7.51
CA LEU A 129 -14.90 3.29 7.55
C LEU A 129 -14.23 4.00 6.37
N ARG A 130 -13.10 4.65 6.65
CA ARG A 130 -12.21 5.26 5.65
C ARG A 130 -10.89 4.50 5.66
N PHE A 131 -10.49 3.98 4.50
CA PHE A 131 -9.30 3.16 4.35
C PHE A 131 -8.37 3.76 3.28
N ILE A 132 -7.16 4.13 3.67
CA ILE A 132 -6.13 4.62 2.76
C ILE A 132 -5.05 3.55 2.69
N PHE A 133 -4.65 3.16 1.47
CA PHE A 133 -3.63 2.14 1.28
C PHE A 133 -2.66 2.51 0.15
N SER A 134 -1.44 2.03 0.30
CA SER A 134 -0.34 2.16 -0.64
C SER A 134 0.55 0.93 -0.53
N HIS A 135 1.30 0.62 -1.59
CA HIS A 135 2.22 -0.50 -1.58
C HIS A 135 3.37 -0.32 -0.58
N LEU A 136 4.06 0.82 -0.65
CA LEU A 136 5.07 1.17 0.35
C LEU A 136 4.38 1.65 1.64
N PRO A 137 4.85 1.23 2.83
CA PRO A 137 4.31 1.70 4.09
C PRO A 137 4.48 3.22 4.22
N LEU A 138 3.39 3.94 4.49
CA LEU A 138 3.42 5.37 4.80
C LEU A 138 4.26 5.67 6.05
N PHE A 139 4.32 4.71 6.98
CA PHE A 139 5.19 4.75 8.15
C PHE A 139 6.05 3.49 8.19
N ARG A 140 7.38 3.63 8.00
CA ARG A 140 8.31 2.53 8.27
C ARG A 140 8.65 2.49 9.76
N LEU A 141 8.30 1.39 10.42
CA LEU A 141 8.65 1.17 11.83
C LEU A 141 10.05 0.51 12.02
N GLN A 142 10.68 0.04 10.95
CA GLN A 142 11.97 -0.67 11.03
C GLN A 142 13.08 0.11 10.33
N GLN A 143 14.24 0.22 11.00
CA GLN A 143 15.49 0.59 10.33
C GLN A 143 15.85 -0.52 9.33
N PRO A 144 16.30 -0.17 8.11
CA PRO A 144 16.89 -1.17 7.22
C PRO A 144 18.04 -1.86 7.97
N LEU A 145 18.15 -3.19 7.82
CA LEU A 145 19.35 -3.90 8.25
C LEU A 145 20.55 -3.15 7.66
N GLN A 146 21.41 -2.58 8.51
CA GLN A 146 22.63 -1.93 8.05
C GLN A 146 23.46 -2.98 7.30
N ARG A 147 23.47 -2.93 5.97
CA ARG A 147 24.64 -3.39 5.24
C ARG A 147 25.78 -2.41 5.59
N PRO A 148 27.02 -2.86 5.80
CA PRO A 148 28.10 -1.99 6.29
C PRO A 148 28.27 -0.75 5.40
N ARG A 149 28.45 0.40 6.07
CA ARG A 149 28.22 1.79 5.63
C ARG A 149 29.13 2.31 4.51
N ARG A 150 28.66 3.33 3.78
CA ARG A 150 29.37 4.62 3.61
C ARG A 150 28.40 5.80 3.82
N HIS A 151 28.90 6.84 4.48
CA HIS A 151 28.24 8.07 4.96
C HIS A 151 27.71 8.94 3.78
N SER A 152 26.66 9.77 3.88
CA SER A 152 26.31 10.80 4.86
C SER A 152 24.79 11.00 4.98
N THR A 153 24.32 11.46 6.15
CA THR A 153 22.91 11.73 6.47
C THR A 153 22.61 13.23 6.48
N GLU A 154 21.56 13.65 5.80
CA GLU A 154 20.84 14.88 6.11
C GLU A 154 19.49 14.51 6.74
N LYS A 155 19.20 15.09 7.91
CA LYS A 155 18.04 14.77 8.75
C LYS A 155 16.95 15.81 8.53
N LEU A 156 15.78 15.40 8.05
CA LEU A 156 14.58 16.22 8.16
C LEU A 156 14.06 16.11 9.61
N ARG A 157 14.08 17.22 10.35
CA ARG A 157 13.44 17.37 11.66
C ARG A 157 12.01 17.83 11.44
N ILE A 158 11.03 17.04 11.86
CA ILE A 158 9.68 17.54 12.11
C ILE A 158 9.64 18.00 13.56
N ALA A 159 9.44 19.30 13.77
CA ALA A 159 9.14 19.89 15.07
C ALA A 159 7.63 19.74 15.31
N GLY A 160 7.25 19.00 16.36
CA GLY A 160 5.85 18.85 16.75
C GLY A 160 5.69 17.80 17.84
N ALA A 161 5.36 18.26 19.04
CA ALA A 161 5.40 17.54 20.30
C ALA A 161 4.60 16.21 20.35
N LEU A 162 5.29 15.14 20.74
CA LEU A 162 4.68 14.03 21.49
C LEU A 162 5.50 13.82 22.77
N PRO A 163 4.86 13.62 23.93
CA PRO A 163 5.57 13.49 25.20
C PRO A 163 6.39 12.21 25.22
N THR A 164 7.67 12.36 25.56
CA THR A 164 8.61 11.29 25.87
C THR A 164 8.11 10.46 27.04
N VAL A 165 7.68 9.22 26.79
CA VAL A 165 7.56 8.19 27.84
C VAL A 165 8.95 7.59 28.04
N GLN A 166 9.59 7.90 29.17
CA GLN A 166 10.82 7.25 29.59
C GLN A 166 10.53 5.77 29.88
N GLY A 167 11.28 4.89 29.20
CA GLY A 167 11.19 3.45 29.34
C GLY A 167 11.73 2.99 30.70
N ALA A 168 10.83 2.77 31.65
CA ALA A 168 11.05 1.96 32.83
C ALA A 168 9.71 1.60 33.49
N ASP A 169 8.84 0.83 32.82
CA ASP A 169 7.77 0.04 33.50
C ASP A 169 6.91 -0.84 32.57
N LEU A 170 7.51 -1.56 31.62
CA LEU A 170 6.78 -2.57 30.84
C LEU A 170 7.49 -3.92 30.88
N CYS A 171 7.50 -4.52 32.07
CA CYS A 171 7.84 -5.93 32.26
C CYS A 171 7.10 -6.53 33.46
N ARG A 172 5.76 -6.48 33.46
CA ARG A 172 4.93 -7.30 34.36
C ARG A 172 3.63 -7.69 33.65
N CYS A 173 3.70 -8.76 32.86
CA CYS A 173 2.59 -9.70 32.63
C CYS A 173 3.15 -10.91 31.88
N ALA A 174 3.67 -11.90 32.62
CA ALA A 174 3.92 -13.24 32.11
C ALA A 174 3.05 -14.22 32.92
N PRO A 175 2.31 -15.15 32.29
CA PRO A 175 1.54 -16.16 33.00
C PRO A 175 2.46 -17.19 33.65
N ARG A 176 2.12 -17.55 34.89
CA ARG A 176 2.84 -18.49 35.77
C ARG A 176 2.75 -19.91 35.20
N CYS A 177 3.85 -20.44 34.68
CA CYS A 177 3.98 -21.87 34.38
C CYS A 177 4.36 -22.61 35.68
N LEU A 178 3.46 -23.44 36.19
CA LEU A 178 3.67 -24.32 37.35
C LEU A 178 4.44 -25.57 36.90
N LEU A 179 5.69 -25.71 37.34
CA LEU A 179 6.41 -26.99 37.38
C LEU A 179 6.78 -27.29 38.82
N SER A 180 6.10 -28.28 39.39
CA SER A 180 6.35 -28.85 40.71
C SER A 180 7.70 -29.56 40.74
N ARG A 181 8.55 -29.24 41.72
CA ARG A 181 9.67 -30.09 42.14
C ARG A 181 9.32 -30.76 43.46
N SER A 182 9.33 -32.09 43.48
CA SER A 182 9.29 -32.89 44.72
C SER A 182 10.67 -32.87 45.40
N PRO A 183 10.76 -32.94 46.74
CA PRO A 183 12.03 -33.05 47.46
C PRO A 183 12.46 -34.53 47.60
N PRO A 184 13.76 -34.85 47.76
CA PRO A 184 14.18 -36.17 48.18
C PRO A 184 14.15 -36.28 49.70
N GLY A 185 13.58 -37.38 50.19
CA GLY A 185 13.68 -37.83 51.57
C GLY A 185 14.38 -39.19 51.64
N HIS A 186 15.28 -39.29 52.62
CA HIS A 186 15.98 -40.45 53.20
C HIS A 186 17.14 -41.07 52.39
#